data_AF-A0A6N0NU42-F1
#
_entry.id   AF-A0A6N0NU42-F1
#
_cell.length_a   1.000
_cell.length_b   1.000
_cell.length_c   1.000
_cell.angle_alpha   90.00
_cell.angle_beta   90.00
_cell.angle_gamma   90.00
#
_symmetry.space_group_name_H-M   'P 1'
#
loop_
_entity.id
_entity.type
_entity.pdbx_description
1 polymer ?
#
loop_
_entity_poly.entity_id
_entity_poly.type
_entity_poly.pdbx_seq_one_letter_code
_entity_poly.pdbx_strand_id
1 'polypeptide(L)'
;MSQLRFVIALILAFTLVLAFSNTLSGLVFYPTGNEATGYHVPVNMNYYLNVYNVTKVGNSTVNKLVETSVVKYNVESINGTWVRVDVISNYTAVNNVTVVKPGIYNVNYALDPLSLDFPYMYPLFMSNSTSYGIQTNQTSLILSYVNSTNSSGGTIFIYREVSPSSYTFNVLPSGVIQGISTTNSNLRFNMTLISYSNSTQLQAVNFSTNPGFVYENLTYSNYSASYVPSGYIEYVYPAQLPGNVLLMVKYNVQGLEGFPLGGFTYLEGTPVNFIINVGNLSSLPTNFVQEAGQTLVWNSINFNQVGSVIKTINGNQYNVSEYQGKIVRANVTFAKIVLYVSKGMIVEEDYNQTFPSQSSYKLVFLSNTYINPNVHYPIVTSYYNQTLPYKPVNPSESLTIAIVVTLVVVGILVILHRR
;
A
#
# COMPACT_ATOMS: atom_id res chain seq x y z
N MET A 1 11.34 51.01 17.99
CA MET A 1 10.20 50.16 17.55
C MET A 1 10.41 49.42 16.21
N SER A 2 11.42 49.74 15.36
CA SER A 2 11.57 49.07 14.05
C SER A 2 12.27 47.69 14.12
N GLN A 3 13.23 47.49 15.02
CA GLN A 3 13.98 46.23 15.10
C GLN A 3 13.14 45.04 15.57
N LEU A 4 12.24 45.23 16.53
CA LEU A 4 11.35 44.16 17.03
C LEU A 4 10.41 43.65 15.94
N ARG A 5 9.88 44.54 15.09
CA ARG A 5 9.01 44.17 13.95
C ARG A 5 9.77 43.40 12.87
N PHE A 6 11.04 43.76 12.65
CA PHE A 6 11.90 43.07 11.71
C PHE A 6 12.26 41.66 12.20
N VAL A 7 12.58 41.51 13.49
CA VAL A 7 12.87 40.20 14.10
C VAL A 7 11.64 39.29 14.11
N ILE A 8 10.45 39.82 14.42
CA ILE A 8 9.20 39.05 14.37
C ILE A 8 8.87 38.62 12.93
N ALA A 9 9.03 39.50 11.95
CA ALA A 9 8.83 39.16 10.53
C ALA A 9 9.84 38.11 10.03
N LEU A 10 11.10 38.18 10.48
CA LEU A 10 12.13 37.22 10.13
C LEU A 10 11.85 35.86 10.78
N ILE A 11 11.42 35.82 12.04
CA ILE A 11 11.03 34.59 12.75
C ILE A 11 9.79 33.98 12.08
N LEU A 12 8.79 34.78 11.70
CA LEU A 12 7.60 34.29 10.97
C LEU A 12 7.94 33.78 9.57
N ALA A 13 8.85 34.45 8.85
CA ALA A 13 9.33 33.96 7.56
C ALA A 13 10.14 32.66 7.71
N PHE A 14 10.97 32.55 8.76
CA PHE A 14 11.75 31.35 9.03
C PHE A 14 10.89 30.19 9.54
N THR A 15 9.85 30.44 10.33
CA THR A 15 8.89 29.40 10.74
C THR A 15 7.97 28.99 9.60
N LEU A 16 7.60 29.90 8.68
CA LEU A 16 6.91 29.51 7.45
C LEU A 16 7.82 28.63 6.58
N VAL A 17 9.07 29.04 6.36
CA VAL A 17 10.02 28.26 5.55
C VAL A 17 10.31 26.90 6.19
N LEU A 18 10.45 26.80 7.52
CA LEU A 18 10.63 25.53 8.23
C LEU A 18 9.35 24.67 8.28
N ALA A 19 8.16 25.27 8.28
CA ALA A 19 6.89 24.54 8.14
C ALA A 19 6.69 23.98 6.72
N PHE A 20 7.32 24.59 5.72
CA PHE A 20 7.29 24.13 4.32
C PHE A 20 8.55 23.34 3.88
N SER A 21 9.63 23.30 4.67
CA SER A 21 10.90 22.67 4.27
C SER A 21 11.14 21.27 4.82
N ASN A 22 10.15 20.63 5.45
CA ASN A 22 10.18 19.17 5.61
C ASN A 22 9.58 18.53 4.36
N THR A 23 10.20 18.77 3.21
CA THR A 23 10.17 17.83 2.09
C THR A 23 10.95 16.58 2.50
N LEU A 24 10.38 15.82 3.42
CA LEU A 24 10.58 14.38 3.42
C LEU A 24 10.14 13.94 2.03
N SER A 25 11.13 13.73 1.18
CA SER A 25 10.98 13.15 -0.14
C SER A 25 10.52 11.72 0.10
N GLY A 26 9.23 11.59 0.40
CA GLY A 26 8.57 10.31 0.51
C GLY A 26 8.55 9.74 -0.89
N LEU A 27 9.56 8.91 -1.20
CA LEU A 27 9.38 7.85 -2.18
C LEU A 27 8.33 6.91 -1.58
N VAL A 28 7.07 7.34 -1.68
CA VAL A 28 5.94 6.44 -1.58
C VAL A 28 6.19 5.40 -2.65
N PHE A 29 6.07 4.12 -2.29
CA PHE A 29 6.04 3.09 -3.31
C PHE A 29 4.76 3.34 -4.11
N TYR A 30 4.92 4.12 -5.15
CA TYR A 30 4.07 4.26 -6.31
C TYR A 30 5.00 3.85 -7.42
N PRO A 31 5.02 2.56 -7.80
CA PRO A 31 5.64 2.20 -9.07
C PRO A 31 5.08 3.17 -10.12
N THR A 32 5.92 3.60 -11.04
CA THR A 32 5.66 4.59 -12.10
C THR A 32 4.58 4.15 -13.12
N GLY A 33 3.68 3.25 -12.70
CA GLY A 33 2.55 2.72 -13.44
C GLY A 33 2.99 1.63 -14.40
N ASN A 34 2.66 0.37 -14.09
CA ASN A 34 2.93 -0.81 -14.93
C ASN A 34 4.39 -0.90 -15.44
N GLU A 35 5.30 -1.35 -14.58
CA GLU A 35 6.68 -1.59 -14.98
C GLU A 35 7.05 -3.06 -14.88
N ALA A 36 7.15 -3.69 -16.05
CA ALA A 36 7.76 -4.99 -16.24
C ALA A 36 9.23 -4.88 -15.83
N THR A 37 9.55 -5.40 -14.65
CA THR A 37 10.92 -5.42 -14.13
C THR A 37 11.39 -6.85 -14.03
N GLY A 38 12.59 -7.08 -14.57
CA GLY A 38 13.27 -8.34 -14.38
C GLY A 38 13.84 -8.42 -12.98
N TYR A 39 13.72 -9.57 -12.34
CA TYR A 39 14.17 -9.80 -10.97
C TYR A 39 14.79 -11.18 -10.82
N HIS A 40 15.46 -11.41 -9.69
CA HIS A 40 16.06 -12.69 -9.37
C HIS A 40 15.47 -13.25 -8.08
N VAL A 41 15.35 -14.57 -8.02
CA VAL A 41 14.94 -15.31 -6.83
C VAL A 41 16.17 -16.01 -6.27
N PRO A 42 16.44 -15.96 -4.96
CA PRO A 42 17.59 -16.66 -4.39
C PRO A 42 17.42 -18.18 -4.53
N VAL A 43 18.47 -18.85 -4.98
CA VAL A 43 18.49 -20.33 -5.14
C VAL A 43 19.29 -21.03 -4.05
N ASN A 44 20.25 -20.34 -3.45
CA ASN A 44 20.93 -20.81 -2.24
C ASN A 44 21.07 -19.65 -1.27
N MET A 45 20.75 -19.86 0.00
CA MET A 45 20.99 -18.88 1.08
C MET A 45 21.55 -19.60 2.30
N ASN A 46 22.65 -19.08 2.84
CA ASN A 46 23.26 -19.59 4.07
C ASN A 46 23.20 -18.51 5.15
N TYR A 47 22.75 -18.87 6.34
CA TYR A 47 22.59 -17.97 7.47
C TYR A 47 23.29 -18.51 8.72
N TYR A 48 23.81 -17.61 9.55
CA TYR A 48 24.03 -17.88 10.96
C TYR A 48 22.75 -17.56 11.73
N LEU A 49 22.32 -18.48 12.59
CA LEU A 49 21.27 -18.27 13.58
C LEU A 49 21.91 -18.21 14.96
N ASN A 50 21.87 -17.05 15.60
CA ASN A 50 22.30 -16.86 16.97
C ASN A 50 21.08 -16.69 17.87
N VAL A 51 21.00 -17.47 18.93
CA VAL A 51 19.93 -17.41 19.93
C VAL A 51 20.47 -16.89 21.24
N TYR A 52 19.82 -15.87 21.79
CA TYR A 52 20.18 -15.26 23.06
C TYR A 52 19.05 -15.41 24.06
N ASN A 53 19.37 -15.78 25.30
CA ASN A 53 18.45 -15.61 26.42
C ASN A 53 18.42 -14.13 26.84
N VAL A 54 17.22 -13.57 26.92
CA VAL A 54 16.96 -12.17 27.26
C VAL A 54 16.45 -12.10 28.68
N THR A 55 17.29 -11.61 29.59
CA THR A 55 16.90 -11.37 30.99
C THR A 55 16.93 -9.88 31.30
N LYS A 56 15.89 -9.38 31.99
CA LYS A 56 15.88 -8.01 32.51
C LYS A 56 16.46 -8.01 33.92
N VAL A 57 17.52 -7.26 34.13
CA VAL A 57 18.13 -7.04 35.46
C VAL A 57 18.04 -5.54 35.74
N GLY A 58 17.10 -5.15 36.59
CA GLY A 58 16.73 -3.74 36.78
C GLY A 58 16.23 -3.10 35.49
N ASN A 59 16.77 -1.93 35.13
CA ASN A 59 16.47 -1.23 33.87
C ASN A 59 17.33 -1.70 32.67
N SER A 60 18.20 -2.69 32.88
CA SER A 60 19.10 -3.19 31.83
C SER A 60 18.61 -4.52 31.24
N THR A 61 18.73 -4.66 29.92
CA THR A 61 18.47 -5.93 29.22
C THR A 61 19.80 -6.62 28.96
N VAL A 62 19.98 -7.82 29.51
CA VAL A 62 21.17 -8.65 29.33
C VAL A 62 20.84 -9.77 28.35
N ASN A 63 21.62 -9.86 27.27
CA ASN A 63 21.51 -10.91 26.26
C ASN A 63 22.68 -11.88 26.42
N LYS A 64 22.39 -13.15 26.73
CA LYS A 64 23.41 -14.21 26.82
C LYS A 64 23.24 -15.17 25.66
N LEU A 65 24.28 -15.36 24.84
CA LEU A 65 24.26 -16.34 23.74
C LEU A 65 24.09 -17.74 24.32
N VAL A 66 23.14 -18.51 23.78
CA VAL A 66 22.81 -19.87 24.22
C VAL A 66 22.91 -20.90 23.11
N GLU A 67 22.83 -20.49 21.84
CA GLU A 67 22.95 -21.39 20.69
C GLU A 67 23.43 -20.62 19.47
N THR A 68 24.28 -21.26 18.64
CA THR A 68 24.70 -20.78 17.34
C THR A 68 24.61 -21.91 16.33
N SER A 69 23.86 -21.70 15.26
CA SER A 69 23.60 -22.72 14.25
C SER A 69 23.76 -22.15 12.85
N VAL A 70 23.92 -23.02 11.87
CA VAL A 70 23.92 -22.68 10.45
C VAL A 70 22.63 -23.19 9.84
N VAL A 71 21.95 -22.31 9.09
CA VAL A 71 20.75 -22.64 8.33
C VAL A 71 21.06 -22.47 6.86
N LYS A 72 20.77 -23.49 6.06
CA LYS A 72 20.93 -23.47 4.60
C LYS A 72 19.58 -23.68 3.95
N TYR A 73 19.26 -22.83 2.99
CA TYR A 73 18.08 -22.91 2.15
C TYR A 73 18.53 -23.21 0.73
N ASN A 74 18.26 -24.42 0.25
CA ASN A 74 18.61 -24.86 -1.11
C ASN A 74 17.35 -25.02 -1.94
N VAL A 75 17.20 -24.24 -3.00
CA VAL A 75 16.05 -24.32 -3.90
C VAL A 75 16.22 -25.48 -4.88
N GLU A 76 15.31 -26.44 -4.84
CA GLU A 76 15.27 -27.59 -5.76
C GLU A 76 14.61 -27.21 -7.09
N SER A 77 13.59 -26.35 -7.06
CA SER A 77 12.87 -25.92 -8.27
C SER A 77 12.13 -24.60 -8.07
N ILE A 78 12.02 -23.82 -9.15
CA ILE A 78 11.22 -22.60 -9.23
C ILE A 78 10.18 -22.79 -10.34
N ASN A 79 8.90 -22.68 -10.01
CA ASN A 79 7.80 -22.69 -10.96
C ASN A 79 6.90 -21.47 -10.76
N GLY A 80 7.14 -20.45 -11.58
CA GLY A 80 6.52 -19.14 -11.39
C GLY A 80 6.91 -18.54 -10.03
N THR A 81 5.93 -18.15 -9.22
CA THR A 81 6.20 -17.67 -7.84
C THR A 81 6.33 -18.78 -6.79
N TRP A 82 6.18 -20.06 -7.18
CA TRP A 82 6.34 -21.19 -6.28
C TRP A 82 7.79 -21.67 -6.26
N VAL A 83 8.33 -21.81 -5.05
CA VAL A 83 9.69 -22.28 -4.79
C VAL A 83 9.60 -23.52 -3.91
N ARG A 84 10.24 -24.59 -4.36
CA ARG A 84 10.46 -25.78 -3.54
C ARG A 84 11.85 -25.69 -2.94
N VAL A 85 11.93 -25.61 -1.62
CA VAL A 85 13.17 -25.36 -0.86
C VAL A 85 13.42 -26.45 0.16
N ASP A 86 14.64 -26.96 0.20
CA ASP A 86 15.15 -27.84 1.24
C ASP A 86 15.89 -27.00 2.30
N VAL A 87 15.36 -27.01 3.52
CA VAL A 87 15.89 -26.29 4.68
C VAL A 87 16.72 -27.26 5.51
N ILE A 88 18.03 -27.05 5.51
CA ILE A 88 18.99 -27.84 6.27
C ILE A 88 19.49 -26.99 7.43
N SER A 89 19.28 -27.45 8.66
CA SER A 89 19.78 -26.78 9.85
C SER A 89 20.28 -27.76 10.90
N ASN A 90 21.34 -27.38 11.60
CA ASN A 90 21.79 -28.05 12.82
C ASN A 90 21.22 -27.41 14.10
N TYR A 91 20.24 -26.51 13.97
CA TYR A 91 19.60 -25.86 15.11
C TYR A 91 18.80 -26.85 15.95
N THR A 92 19.08 -26.88 17.24
CA THR A 92 18.29 -27.62 18.23
C THR A 92 17.41 -26.64 19.02
N ALA A 93 16.14 -27.00 19.22
CA ALA A 93 15.19 -26.17 19.94
C ALA A 93 15.70 -25.80 21.34
N VAL A 94 15.70 -24.50 21.65
CA VAL A 94 16.08 -23.99 22.98
C VAL A 94 14.80 -23.68 23.74
N ASN A 95 14.64 -24.23 24.96
CA ASN A 95 13.42 -24.10 25.77
C ASN A 95 12.14 -24.48 25.00
N ASN A 96 12.20 -25.54 24.16
CA ASN A 96 11.11 -25.99 23.29
C ASN A 96 10.62 -24.96 22.25
N VAL A 97 11.37 -23.88 22.01
CA VAL A 97 11.06 -22.91 20.95
C VAL A 97 11.84 -23.26 19.69
N THR A 98 11.13 -23.39 18.56
CA THR A 98 11.73 -23.62 17.24
C THR A 98 11.34 -22.48 16.30
N VAL A 99 12.34 -21.78 15.75
CA VAL A 99 12.12 -20.65 14.81
C VAL A 99 12.38 -21.06 13.36
N VAL A 100 13.29 -22.00 13.13
CA VAL A 100 13.51 -22.62 11.83
C VAL A 100 13.44 -24.13 12.02
N LYS A 101 12.64 -24.80 11.21
CA LYS A 101 12.52 -26.26 11.22
C LYS A 101 13.14 -26.81 9.94
N PRO A 102 14.02 -27.83 10.03
CA PRO A 102 14.55 -28.46 8.83
C PRO A 102 13.48 -29.30 8.13
N GLY A 103 13.52 -29.33 6.80
CA GLY A 103 12.56 -30.04 5.97
C GLY A 103 12.42 -29.45 4.57
N ILE A 104 11.58 -30.09 3.76
CA ILE A 104 11.25 -29.64 2.41
C ILE A 104 9.93 -28.87 2.44
N TYR A 105 9.94 -27.66 1.88
CA TYR A 105 8.82 -26.74 1.88
C TYR A 105 8.48 -26.29 0.46
N ASN A 106 7.19 -26.07 0.21
CA ASN A 106 6.69 -25.43 -1.00
C ASN A 106 6.16 -24.05 -0.61
N VAL A 107 6.91 -23.01 -0.91
CA VAL A 107 6.62 -21.63 -0.52
C VAL A 107 6.27 -20.82 -1.77
N ASN A 108 5.21 -20.02 -1.69
CA ASN A 108 4.93 -19.00 -2.70
C ASN A 108 5.46 -17.66 -2.22
N TYR A 109 6.61 -17.21 -2.73
CA TYR A 109 7.26 -16.01 -2.19
C TYR A 109 6.48 -14.71 -2.40
N ALA A 110 5.47 -14.71 -3.29
CA ALA A 110 4.59 -13.57 -3.49
C ALA A 110 3.38 -13.59 -2.55
N LEU A 111 2.85 -14.78 -2.22
CA LEU A 111 1.69 -14.93 -1.35
C LEU A 111 2.06 -15.07 0.14
N ASP A 112 3.27 -15.53 0.44
CA ASP A 112 3.84 -15.66 1.79
C ASP A 112 5.22 -14.97 1.84
N PRO A 113 5.28 -13.64 1.64
CA PRO A 113 6.53 -12.90 1.74
C PRO A 113 7.08 -12.96 3.18
N LEU A 114 8.41 -12.96 3.33
CA LEU A 114 9.10 -13.02 4.63
C LEU A 114 8.91 -14.33 5.43
N SER A 115 8.34 -15.37 4.82
CA SER A 115 8.28 -16.70 5.40
C SER A 115 9.67 -17.16 5.89
N LEU A 116 9.77 -17.69 7.11
CA LEU A 116 11.04 -18.21 7.63
C LEU A 116 11.47 -19.53 6.95
N ASP A 117 10.54 -20.20 6.25
CA ASP A 117 10.83 -21.35 5.40
C ASP A 117 11.53 -20.92 4.10
N PHE A 118 11.41 -19.64 3.70
CA PHE A 118 12.12 -19.04 2.57
C PHE A 118 12.30 -17.52 2.77
N PRO A 119 13.35 -17.06 3.48
CA PRO A 119 13.51 -15.67 3.92
C PRO A 119 13.84 -14.73 2.75
N TYR A 120 12.82 -14.35 2.01
CA TYR A 120 12.87 -13.50 0.83
C TYR A 120 11.63 -12.60 0.76
N MET A 121 11.83 -11.36 0.32
CA MET A 121 10.78 -10.41 -0.02
C MET A 121 10.93 -10.05 -1.49
N TYR A 122 9.86 -10.17 -2.28
CA TYR A 122 9.91 -9.73 -3.67
C TYR A 122 10.31 -8.24 -3.75
N PRO A 123 11.28 -7.83 -4.60
CA PRO A 123 11.81 -6.45 -4.61
C PRO A 123 10.75 -5.35 -4.78
N LEU A 124 9.71 -5.57 -5.60
CA LEU A 124 8.63 -4.59 -5.73
C LEU A 124 7.65 -4.60 -4.54
N PHE A 125 7.91 -5.30 -3.45
CA PHE A 125 7.21 -5.06 -2.18
C PHE A 125 7.93 -4.02 -1.32
N MET A 126 9.20 -3.72 -1.60
CA MET A 126 9.96 -2.75 -0.82
C MET A 126 9.48 -1.33 -1.07
N SER A 127 9.22 -0.59 0.01
CA SER A 127 8.81 0.82 0.00
C SER A 127 9.59 1.63 1.04
N ASN A 128 9.81 2.93 0.81
CA ASN A 128 10.31 3.83 1.86
C ASN A 128 9.18 4.44 2.69
N SER A 129 7.96 3.92 2.57
CA SER A 129 6.79 4.35 3.33
C SER A 129 6.94 4.09 4.82
N THR A 130 6.52 5.05 5.63
CA THR A 130 6.49 4.94 7.09
C THR A 130 5.55 3.83 7.58
N SER A 131 4.51 3.49 6.81
CA SER A 131 3.59 2.38 7.07
C SER A 131 2.92 1.93 5.76
N TYR A 132 2.96 0.64 5.43
CA TYR A 132 2.24 0.06 4.29
C TYR A 132 1.87 -1.40 4.55
N GLY A 133 0.83 -1.89 3.87
CA GLY A 133 0.36 -3.26 3.98
C GLY A 133 0.72 -4.12 2.77
N ILE A 134 0.99 -5.40 2.98
CA ILE A 134 0.96 -6.44 1.96
C ILE A 134 -0.14 -7.42 2.37
N GLN A 135 -1.15 -7.58 1.52
CA GLN A 135 -2.30 -8.44 1.80
C GLN A 135 -2.43 -9.50 0.72
N THR A 136 -2.49 -10.76 1.16
CA THR A 136 -2.68 -11.93 0.31
C THR A 136 -3.81 -12.78 0.90
N ASN A 137 -4.16 -13.89 0.25
CA ASN A 137 -5.09 -14.86 0.84
C ASN A 137 -4.47 -15.72 1.95
N GLN A 138 -3.15 -15.69 2.12
CA GLN A 138 -2.39 -16.47 3.10
C GLN A 138 -1.84 -15.61 4.24
N THR A 139 -1.42 -14.39 3.93
CA THR A 139 -0.72 -13.50 4.85
C THR A 139 -1.21 -12.07 4.75
N SER A 140 -1.06 -11.34 5.85
CA SER A 140 -1.37 -9.92 5.97
C SER A 140 -0.25 -9.33 6.80
N LEU A 141 0.60 -8.50 6.18
CA LEU A 141 1.78 -7.93 6.82
C LEU A 141 1.66 -6.42 6.81
N ILE A 142 1.97 -5.78 7.94
CA ILE A 142 2.11 -4.33 8.02
C ILE A 142 3.58 -4.01 8.24
N LEU A 143 4.17 -3.27 7.30
CA LEU A 143 5.58 -2.97 7.26
C LEU A 143 5.82 -1.47 7.42
N SER A 144 6.89 -1.13 8.11
CA SER A 144 7.35 0.25 8.34
C SER A 144 8.81 0.36 7.94
N TYR A 145 9.12 1.26 7.02
CA TYR A 145 10.51 1.58 6.70
C TYR A 145 11.16 2.36 7.85
N VAL A 146 12.36 1.93 8.25
CA VAL A 146 13.11 2.54 9.35
C VAL A 146 14.22 3.43 8.80
N ASN A 147 15.13 2.86 8.01
CA ASN A 147 16.27 3.57 7.42
C ASN A 147 16.92 2.70 6.31
N SER A 148 17.94 3.23 5.64
CA SER A 148 18.83 2.47 4.77
C SER A 148 20.29 2.74 5.09
N THR A 149 21.14 1.76 4.83
CA THR A 149 22.59 1.86 5.03
C THR A 149 23.32 1.41 3.78
N ASN A 150 24.32 2.19 3.36
CA ASN A 150 25.17 1.80 2.24
C ASN A 150 26.24 0.82 2.71
N SER A 151 26.36 -0.31 2.02
CA SER A 151 27.42 -1.30 2.22
C SER A 151 28.16 -1.53 0.90
N SER A 152 29.33 -2.18 0.97
CA SER A 152 30.13 -2.50 -0.21
C SER A 152 29.41 -3.38 -1.25
N GLY A 153 28.28 -4.00 -0.90
CA GLY A 153 27.43 -4.80 -1.78
C GLY A 153 26.11 -4.13 -2.20
N GLY A 154 25.92 -2.85 -1.89
CA GLY A 154 24.70 -2.09 -2.20
C GLY A 154 24.00 -1.50 -0.98
N THR A 155 22.86 -0.84 -1.22
CA THR A 155 22.03 -0.25 -0.17
C THR A 155 21.20 -1.31 0.52
N ILE A 156 21.32 -1.42 1.84
CA ILE A 156 20.52 -2.30 2.68
C ILE A 156 19.35 -1.49 3.23
N PHE A 157 18.13 -2.02 3.10
CA PHE A 157 16.92 -1.39 3.59
C PHE A 157 16.49 -2.04 4.91
N ILE A 158 16.20 -1.23 5.92
CA ILE A 158 15.84 -1.68 7.27
C ILE A 158 14.34 -1.45 7.45
N TYR A 159 13.64 -2.51 7.81
CA TYR A 159 12.20 -2.53 8.02
C TYR A 159 11.84 -3.06 9.39
N ARG A 160 10.66 -2.66 9.86
CA ARG A 160 9.96 -3.26 10.98
C ARG A 160 8.63 -3.82 10.50
N GLU A 161 8.36 -5.08 10.81
CA GLU A 161 7.01 -5.62 10.76
C GLU A 161 6.28 -5.13 12.01
N VAL A 162 5.17 -4.44 11.82
CA VAL A 162 4.33 -3.90 12.90
C VAL A 162 3.27 -4.92 13.32
N SER A 163 2.78 -5.72 12.36
CA SER A 163 1.79 -6.77 12.55
C SER A 163 1.96 -7.85 11.46
N PRO A 164 1.72 -9.14 11.76
CA PRO A 164 1.31 -9.71 13.06
C PRO A 164 2.47 -9.90 14.05
N SER A 165 3.72 -9.94 13.56
CA SER A 165 4.85 -10.39 14.34
C SER A 165 5.91 -9.31 14.36
N SER A 166 6.15 -8.66 15.51
CA SER A 166 6.99 -7.46 15.58
C SER A 166 8.48 -7.72 15.32
N TYR A 167 8.86 -8.00 14.08
CA TYR A 167 10.22 -8.29 13.64
C TYR A 167 10.92 -7.02 13.17
N THR A 168 12.25 -6.99 13.29
CA THR A 168 13.09 -6.04 12.56
C THR A 168 13.95 -6.82 11.59
N PHE A 169 13.97 -6.42 10.33
CA PHE A 169 14.68 -7.13 9.29
C PHE A 169 15.36 -6.18 8.30
N ASN A 170 16.46 -6.67 7.73
CA ASN A 170 17.29 -5.97 6.77
C ASN A 170 17.18 -6.67 5.42
N VAL A 171 16.93 -5.95 4.34
CA VAL A 171 16.69 -6.50 3.00
C VAL A 171 17.69 -5.91 2.02
N LEU A 172 18.28 -6.77 1.18
CA LEU A 172 19.12 -6.36 0.06
C LEU A 172 18.25 -5.86 -1.11
N PRO A 173 18.78 -5.07 -2.07
CA PRO A 173 18.01 -4.61 -3.22
C PRO A 173 17.42 -5.75 -4.06
N SER A 174 18.04 -6.94 -4.00
CA SER A 174 17.55 -8.15 -4.65
C SER A 174 16.37 -8.82 -3.94
N GLY A 175 15.94 -8.32 -2.78
CA GLY A 175 14.84 -8.90 -1.98
C GLY A 175 15.28 -9.96 -0.96
N VAL A 176 16.55 -10.37 -0.98
CA VAL A 176 17.11 -11.34 -0.05
C VAL A 176 17.23 -10.72 1.33
N ILE A 177 16.78 -11.44 2.36
CA ILE A 177 16.85 -10.94 3.73
C ILE A 177 18.28 -11.07 4.23
N GLN A 178 18.94 -9.96 4.51
CA GLN A 178 20.29 -9.92 5.07
C GLN A 178 20.30 -10.31 6.55
N GLY A 179 19.27 -9.93 7.30
CA GLY A 179 19.14 -10.32 8.68
C GLY A 179 17.76 -10.12 9.23
N ILE A 180 17.38 -10.96 10.20
CA ILE A 180 16.10 -10.92 10.92
C ILE A 180 16.40 -10.97 12.40
N SER A 181 15.78 -10.09 13.18
CA SER A 181 15.82 -10.08 14.64
C SER A 181 14.38 -10.20 15.17
N THR A 182 14.12 -11.24 15.96
CA THR A 182 12.84 -11.44 16.63
C THR A 182 13.03 -11.87 18.08
N THR A 183 12.03 -11.62 18.93
CA THR A 183 12.03 -12.10 20.31
C THR A 183 10.77 -12.92 20.55
N ASN A 184 10.94 -14.15 21.03
CA ASN A 184 9.85 -15.05 21.40
C ASN A 184 10.22 -15.76 22.70
N SER A 185 9.31 -15.76 23.69
CA SER A 185 9.48 -16.51 24.95
C SER A 185 10.80 -16.22 25.68
N ASN A 186 11.17 -14.94 25.78
CA ASN A 186 12.45 -14.45 26.34
C ASN A 186 13.71 -14.90 25.58
N LEU A 187 13.57 -15.50 24.40
CA LEU A 187 14.68 -15.78 23.51
C LEU A 187 14.68 -14.76 22.38
N ARG A 188 15.85 -14.15 22.12
CA ARG A 188 16.08 -13.32 20.95
C ARG A 188 16.80 -14.15 19.89
N PHE A 189 16.20 -14.21 18.71
CA PHE A 189 16.73 -14.90 17.55
C PHE A 189 17.26 -13.86 16.58
N ASN A 190 18.55 -13.96 16.24
CA ASN A 190 19.19 -13.12 15.25
C ASN A 190 19.70 -14.02 14.12
N MET A 191 19.07 -13.93 12.95
CA MET A 191 19.50 -14.59 11.74
C MET A 191 20.31 -13.60 10.89
N THR A 192 21.47 -13.99 10.38
CA THR A 192 22.36 -13.12 9.58
C THR A 192 22.91 -13.87 8.38
N LEU A 193 22.77 -13.28 7.19
CA LEU A 193 23.16 -13.86 5.92
C LEU A 193 24.68 -13.97 5.82
N ILE A 194 25.15 -15.15 5.46
CA ILE A 194 26.57 -15.47 5.19
C ILE A 194 26.84 -15.32 3.70
N SER A 195 25.99 -15.94 2.87
CA SER A 195 26.16 -15.98 1.42
C SER A 195 24.84 -16.31 0.76
N TYR A 196 24.63 -15.84 -0.46
CA TYR A 196 23.53 -16.26 -1.30
C TYR A 196 23.95 -16.35 -2.77
N SER A 197 23.14 -17.03 -3.55
CA SER A 197 23.22 -17.03 -5.02
C SER A 197 21.83 -16.91 -5.59
N ASN A 198 21.73 -16.32 -6.78
CA ASN A 198 20.47 -16.00 -7.43
C ASN A 198 20.20 -16.93 -8.61
N SER A 199 18.92 -17.12 -8.92
CA SER A 199 18.45 -17.75 -10.15
C SER A 199 18.85 -16.94 -11.38
N THR A 200 18.60 -17.50 -12.55
CA THR A 200 18.43 -16.70 -13.77
C THR A 200 17.34 -15.66 -13.58
N GLN A 201 17.43 -14.55 -14.30
CA GLN A 201 16.46 -13.47 -14.22
C GLN A 201 15.07 -13.97 -14.63
N LEU A 202 14.07 -13.75 -13.79
CA LEU A 202 12.65 -13.91 -14.10
C LEU A 202 12.10 -12.57 -14.58
N GLN A 203 11.05 -12.62 -15.40
CA GLN A 203 10.40 -11.43 -15.93
C GLN A 203 8.96 -11.36 -15.40
N ALA A 204 8.62 -10.23 -14.79
CA ALA A 204 7.22 -9.86 -14.60
C ALA A 204 6.69 -9.19 -15.87
N VAL A 205 5.38 -9.26 -16.10
CA VAL A 205 4.74 -8.61 -17.26
C VAL A 205 3.81 -7.49 -16.80
N ASN A 206 3.62 -6.51 -17.67
CA ASN A 206 2.60 -5.49 -17.44
C ASN A 206 1.22 -6.13 -17.53
N PHE A 207 0.39 -5.89 -16.52
CA PHE A 207 -0.99 -6.36 -16.51
C PHE A 207 -1.89 -5.46 -17.38
N SER A 208 -1.59 -4.17 -17.41
CA SER A 208 -2.37 -3.16 -18.14
C SER A 208 -1.45 -2.21 -18.91
N THR A 209 -1.98 -1.59 -19.96
CA THR A 209 -1.28 -0.52 -20.70
C THR A 209 -1.44 0.85 -20.02
N ASN A 210 -2.45 1.00 -19.14
CA ASN A 210 -2.67 2.22 -18.37
C ASN A 210 -1.87 2.18 -17.06
N PRO A 211 -1.29 3.32 -16.65
CA PRO A 211 -0.47 3.40 -15.45
C PRO A 211 -1.29 3.43 -14.15
N GLY A 212 -2.59 3.78 -14.20
CA GLY A 212 -3.50 3.81 -13.06
C GLY A 212 -4.96 3.96 -13.48
N PHE A 213 -5.87 3.68 -12.55
CA PHE A 213 -7.32 3.81 -12.71
C PHE A 213 -7.89 4.56 -11.51
N VAL A 214 -8.55 5.68 -11.78
CA VAL A 214 -9.05 6.58 -10.74
C VAL A 214 -10.58 6.52 -10.66
N TYR A 215 -11.09 6.38 -9.44
CA TYR A 215 -12.51 6.34 -9.13
C TYR A 215 -12.85 7.41 -8.11
N GLU A 216 -14.02 8.02 -8.27
CA GLU A 216 -14.67 8.80 -7.22
C GLU A 216 -15.28 7.83 -6.20
N ASN A 217 -15.02 8.04 -4.92
CA ASN A 217 -15.60 7.28 -3.83
C ASN A 217 -16.74 8.07 -3.19
N LEU A 218 -17.96 7.54 -3.31
CA LEU A 218 -19.15 8.10 -2.71
C LEU A 218 -19.59 7.22 -1.53
N THR A 219 -19.74 7.79 -0.33
CA THR A 219 -20.24 7.04 0.84
C THR A 219 -21.68 7.42 1.15
N TYR A 220 -22.43 6.46 1.68
CA TYR A 220 -23.82 6.72 2.04
C TYR A 220 -23.91 7.61 3.28
N SER A 221 -24.63 8.72 3.18
CA SER A 221 -24.93 9.61 4.29
C SER A 221 -26.37 9.42 4.75
N ASN A 222 -26.52 9.02 6.02
CA ASN A 222 -27.83 8.92 6.65
C ASN A 222 -28.57 10.28 6.72
N TYR A 223 -27.82 11.39 6.70
CA TYR A 223 -28.41 12.73 6.78
C TYR A 223 -29.09 13.14 5.47
N SER A 224 -28.48 12.82 4.33
CA SER A 224 -29.05 13.12 3.01
C SER A 224 -29.80 11.93 2.40
N ALA A 225 -29.81 10.77 3.08
CA ALA A 225 -30.32 9.50 2.57
C ALA A 225 -29.81 9.17 1.15
N SER A 226 -28.56 9.53 0.87
CA SER A 226 -27.97 9.44 -0.47
C SER A 226 -26.45 9.28 -0.39
N TYR A 227 -25.84 8.85 -1.49
CA TYR A 227 -24.39 8.78 -1.65
C TYR A 227 -23.82 10.19 -1.84
N VAL A 228 -22.79 10.52 -1.05
CA VAL A 228 -22.08 11.81 -1.11
C VAL A 228 -20.60 11.60 -1.38
N PRO A 229 -19.93 12.50 -2.12
CA PRO A 229 -18.49 12.40 -2.36
C PRO A 229 -17.69 12.39 -1.06
N SER A 230 -16.80 11.41 -0.91
CA SER A 230 -15.97 11.20 0.28
C SER A 230 -14.48 11.24 -0.02
N GLY A 231 -14.09 11.11 -1.30
CA GLY A 231 -12.70 11.15 -1.74
C GLY A 231 -12.54 10.43 -3.08
N TYR A 232 -11.30 10.11 -3.42
CA TYR A 232 -10.97 9.35 -4.62
C TYR A 232 -10.15 8.12 -4.25
N ILE A 233 -10.20 7.10 -5.10
CA ILE A 233 -9.39 5.90 -4.98
C ILE A 233 -8.64 5.71 -6.28
N GLU A 234 -7.34 5.50 -6.19
CA GLU A 234 -6.50 5.12 -7.31
C GLU A 234 -6.07 3.65 -7.16
N TYR A 235 -6.25 2.90 -8.24
CA TYR A 235 -5.77 1.53 -8.37
C TYR A 235 -4.62 1.50 -9.38
N VAL A 236 -3.51 0.90 -8.96
CA VAL A 236 -2.33 0.68 -9.79
C VAL A 236 -2.07 -0.81 -9.87
N TYR A 237 -1.67 -1.29 -11.05
CA TYR A 237 -1.30 -2.68 -11.28
C TYR A 237 0.19 -2.72 -11.65
N PRO A 238 1.10 -2.82 -10.68
CA PRO A 238 2.53 -2.66 -10.96
C PRO A 238 3.08 -3.73 -11.90
N ALA A 239 2.62 -4.98 -11.69
CA ALA A 239 3.13 -6.14 -12.38
C ALA A 239 2.19 -7.34 -12.21
N GLN A 240 2.23 -8.24 -13.19
CA GLN A 240 1.76 -9.62 -13.09
C GLN A 240 2.98 -10.55 -13.08
N LEU A 241 3.14 -11.26 -11.98
CA LEU A 241 4.20 -12.24 -11.80
C LEU A 241 3.85 -13.55 -12.52
N PRO A 242 4.86 -14.35 -12.90
CA PRO A 242 4.66 -15.70 -13.41
C PRO A 242 3.70 -16.54 -12.56
N GLY A 243 2.82 -17.31 -13.20
CA GLY A 243 1.77 -18.07 -12.48
C GLY A 243 0.50 -17.26 -12.21
N ASN A 244 0.28 -16.16 -12.95
CA ASN A 244 -0.92 -15.31 -12.88
C ASN A 244 -1.17 -14.67 -11.51
N VAL A 245 -0.09 -14.34 -10.80
CA VAL A 245 -0.15 -13.58 -9.54
C VAL A 245 -0.06 -12.10 -9.88
N LEU A 246 -1.19 -11.42 -9.77
CA LEU A 246 -1.35 -9.99 -9.96
C LEU A 246 -1.00 -9.23 -8.68
N LEU A 247 -0.22 -8.16 -8.84
CA LEU A 247 -0.03 -7.14 -7.82
C LEU A 247 -1.01 -5.99 -8.08
N MET A 248 -1.77 -5.61 -7.08
CA MET A 248 -2.70 -4.48 -7.14
C MET A 248 -2.46 -3.57 -5.95
N VAL A 249 -2.10 -2.32 -6.19
CA VAL A 249 -1.96 -1.31 -5.14
C VAL A 249 -3.18 -0.41 -5.13
N LYS A 250 -3.71 -0.17 -3.93
CA LYS A 250 -4.85 0.73 -3.70
C LYS A 250 -4.40 1.92 -2.88
N TYR A 251 -4.63 3.13 -3.40
CA TYR A 251 -4.36 4.39 -2.73
C TYR A 251 -5.64 5.17 -2.48
N ASN A 252 -5.77 5.72 -1.28
CA ASN A 252 -6.81 6.69 -0.96
C ASN A 252 -6.28 8.09 -1.27
N VAL A 253 -7.00 8.81 -2.11
CA VAL A 253 -6.64 10.14 -2.57
C VAL A 253 -7.63 11.13 -1.96
N GLN A 254 -7.12 11.97 -1.05
CA GLN A 254 -7.90 13.03 -0.42
C GLN A 254 -7.65 14.36 -1.12
N GLY A 255 -8.71 15.05 -1.54
CA GLY A 255 -8.62 16.33 -2.24
C GLY A 255 -8.44 17.57 -1.35
N LEU A 256 -8.53 17.42 -0.02
CA LEU A 256 -8.62 18.55 0.92
C LEU A 256 -7.54 18.57 2.02
N GLU A 257 -6.64 17.60 2.07
CA GLU A 257 -5.59 17.53 3.09
C GLU A 257 -4.27 18.12 2.56
N GLY A 258 -3.57 18.93 3.37
CA GLY A 258 -2.28 19.53 3.03
C GLY A 258 -1.08 18.58 3.02
N PHE A 259 -1.34 17.27 3.04
CA PHE A 259 -0.31 16.23 2.96
C PHE A 259 -0.08 15.84 1.49
N PRO A 260 1.12 15.33 1.12
CA PRO A 260 1.32 14.72 -0.20
C PRO A 260 0.33 13.57 -0.39
N LEU A 261 0.06 13.18 -1.65
CA LEU A 261 -0.85 12.08 -1.96
C LEU A 261 -0.62 10.85 -1.10
N GLY A 262 -1.64 10.46 -0.33
CA GLY A 262 -1.56 9.35 0.61
C GLY A 262 -2.43 9.59 1.83
N GLY A 263 -3.76 9.53 1.65
CA GLY A 263 -4.63 9.33 2.80
C GLY A 263 -4.37 7.96 3.43
N PHE A 264 -4.64 7.80 4.71
CA PHE A 264 -4.55 6.49 5.34
C PHE A 264 -5.70 5.59 4.84
N THR A 265 -5.38 4.32 4.60
CA THR A 265 -6.34 3.23 4.59
C THR A 265 -6.12 2.38 5.84
N TYR A 266 -6.98 1.40 6.09
CA TYR A 266 -6.84 0.51 7.24
C TYR A 266 -6.64 -0.93 6.77
N LEU A 267 -5.61 -1.58 7.31
CA LEU A 267 -5.42 -3.02 7.23
C LEU A 267 -5.53 -3.57 8.65
N GLU A 268 -6.49 -4.46 8.89
CA GLU A 268 -6.73 -5.06 10.22
C GLU A 268 -6.88 -4.03 11.35
N GLY A 269 -7.53 -2.89 11.07
CA GLY A 269 -7.74 -1.81 12.03
C GLY A 269 -6.52 -0.91 12.27
N THR A 270 -5.39 -1.16 11.61
CA THR A 270 -4.19 -0.33 11.69
C THR A 270 -4.10 0.60 10.47
N PRO A 271 -3.84 1.91 10.66
CA PRO A 271 -3.68 2.85 9.55
C PRO A 271 -2.38 2.58 8.78
N VAL A 272 -2.50 2.46 7.45
CA VAL A 272 -1.39 2.25 6.51
C VAL A 272 -1.53 3.22 5.34
N ASN A 273 -0.42 3.63 4.73
CA ASN A 273 -0.45 4.61 3.64
C ASN A 273 -1.04 4.02 2.34
N PHE A 274 -0.83 2.73 2.11
CA PHE A 274 -1.41 1.97 1.00
C PHE A 274 -1.32 0.47 1.29
N ILE A 275 -2.04 -0.33 0.51
CA ILE A 275 -2.04 -1.79 0.61
C ILE A 275 -1.69 -2.36 -0.77
N ILE A 276 -0.67 -3.22 -0.81
CA ILE A 276 -0.33 -4.08 -1.94
C ILE A 276 -1.14 -5.37 -1.78
N ASN A 277 -2.18 -5.53 -2.59
CA ASN A 277 -2.97 -6.75 -2.66
C ASN A 277 -2.33 -7.70 -3.67
N VAL A 278 -2.11 -8.95 -3.26
CA VAL A 278 -1.44 -9.98 -4.05
C VAL A 278 -2.38 -11.17 -4.20
N GLY A 279 -2.65 -11.57 -5.44
CA GLY A 279 -3.60 -12.62 -5.72
C GLY A 279 -3.82 -12.80 -7.21
N ASN A 280 -4.89 -13.45 -7.62
CA ASN A 280 -5.27 -13.55 -9.02
C ASN A 280 -6.39 -12.55 -9.34
N LEU A 281 -6.70 -12.38 -10.64
CA LEU A 281 -7.70 -11.44 -11.11
C LEU A 281 -9.10 -11.66 -10.49
N SER A 282 -9.50 -12.91 -10.29
CA SER A 282 -10.80 -13.28 -9.72
C SER A 282 -10.89 -13.12 -8.20
N SER A 283 -9.75 -13.19 -7.49
CA SER A 283 -9.70 -13.13 -6.04
C SER A 283 -9.54 -11.71 -5.50
N LEU A 284 -8.99 -10.81 -6.31
CA LEU A 284 -8.75 -9.43 -5.93
C LEU A 284 -9.93 -8.52 -6.36
N PRO A 285 -10.20 -7.42 -5.63
CA PRO A 285 -11.17 -6.40 -6.03
C PRO A 285 -10.58 -5.46 -7.08
N THR A 286 -10.24 -6.02 -8.25
CA THR A 286 -9.61 -5.25 -9.34
C THR A 286 -10.65 -4.43 -10.12
N ASN A 287 -10.20 -3.58 -11.03
CA ASN A 287 -11.06 -2.81 -11.93
C ASN A 287 -11.47 -3.60 -13.17
N PHE A 288 -11.08 -4.87 -13.27
CA PHE A 288 -11.31 -5.71 -14.43
C PHE A 288 -12.00 -7.00 -14.03
N VAL A 289 -12.79 -7.53 -14.94
CA VAL A 289 -13.47 -8.81 -14.79
C VAL A 289 -13.25 -9.65 -16.05
N GLN A 290 -13.13 -10.96 -15.86
CA GLN A 290 -13.24 -11.91 -16.95
C GLN A 290 -14.71 -12.33 -17.08
N GLU A 291 -15.34 -11.87 -18.15
CA GLU A 291 -16.72 -12.22 -18.46
C GLU A 291 -16.78 -13.67 -18.97
N ALA A 292 -17.51 -14.54 -18.27
CA ALA A 292 -17.72 -15.94 -18.64
C ALA A 292 -19.20 -16.20 -18.92
N GLY A 293 -19.71 -15.59 -19.99
CA GLY A 293 -21.13 -15.66 -20.34
C GLY A 293 -22.00 -14.84 -19.37
N GLN A 294 -23.05 -15.45 -18.82
CA GLN A 294 -24.00 -14.77 -17.89
C GLN A 294 -23.49 -14.68 -16.44
N THR A 295 -22.29 -15.19 -16.16
CA THR A 295 -21.73 -15.22 -14.81
C THR A 295 -20.30 -14.70 -14.82
N LEU A 296 -19.89 -14.08 -13.73
CA LEU A 296 -18.48 -13.73 -13.49
C LEU A 296 -18.10 -13.96 -12.03
N VAL A 297 -16.80 -14.10 -11.77
CA VAL A 297 -16.23 -14.17 -10.42
C VAL A 297 -15.32 -12.96 -10.23
N TRP A 298 -15.60 -12.17 -9.19
CA TRP A 298 -14.82 -10.98 -8.85
C TRP A 298 -14.72 -10.83 -7.34
N ASN A 299 -13.53 -10.50 -6.84
CA ASN A 299 -13.24 -10.44 -5.40
C ASN A 299 -13.72 -11.71 -4.64
N SER A 300 -13.52 -12.88 -5.23
CA SER A 300 -13.99 -14.19 -4.73
C SER A 300 -15.51 -14.32 -4.55
N ILE A 301 -16.31 -13.44 -5.16
CA ILE A 301 -17.78 -13.46 -5.14
C ILE A 301 -18.29 -13.82 -6.54
N ASN A 302 -19.30 -14.69 -6.59
CA ASN A 302 -20.02 -15.02 -7.82
C ASN A 302 -21.08 -13.96 -8.12
N PHE A 303 -21.13 -13.50 -9.36
CA PHE A 303 -22.11 -12.56 -9.86
C PHE A 303 -22.90 -13.15 -11.03
N ASN A 304 -24.17 -12.77 -11.12
CA ASN A 304 -25.04 -13.11 -12.25
C ASN A 304 -25.38 -11.85 -13.03
N GLN A 305 -25.38 -11.96 -14.36
CA GLN A 305 -25.79 -10.89 -15.26
C GLN A 305 -27.29 -10.64 -15.11
N VAL A 306 -27.65 -9.37 -15.03
CA VAL A 306 -29.05 -8.91 -14.99
C VAL A 306 -29.51 -8.45 -16.36
N GLY A 307 -28.64 -7.75 -17.07
CA GLY A 307 -28.92 -7.24 -18.41
C GLY A 307 -27.85 -6.26 -18.88
N SER A 308 -28.11 -5.61 -20.01
CA SER A 308 -27.27 -4.55 -20.56
C SER A 308 -28.05 -3.25 -20.62
N VAL A 309 -27.42 -2.16 -20.17
CA VAL A 309 -28.02 -0.82 -20.11
C VAL A 309 -27.03 0.24 -20.60
N ILE A 310 -27.54 1.36 -21.07
CA ILE A 310 -26.72 2.55 -21.34
C ILE A 310 -26.72 3.40 -20.07
N LYS A 311 -25.53 3.72 -19.56
CA LYS A 311 -25.37 4.47 -18.32
C LYS A 311 -24.47 5.66 -18.52
N THR A 312 -24.89 6.81 -17.99
CA THR A 312 -24.06 8.03 -17.96
C THR A 312 -23.26 8.06 -16.67
N ILE A 313 -21.94 8.05 -16.80
CA ILE A 313 -20.97 8.03 -15.69
C ILE A 313 -20.05 9.23 -15.92
N ASN A 314 -20.07 10.19 -14.99
CA ASN A 314 -19.26 11.42 -15.05
C ASN A 314 -19.37 12.16 -16.40
N GLY A 315 -20.59 12.25 -16.95
CA GLY A 315 -20.89 12.92 -18.21
C GLY A 315 -20.63 12.09 -19.47
N ASN A 316 -19.98 10.92 -19.36
CA ASN A 316 -19.72 10.01 -20.47
C ASN A 316 -20.74 8.87 -20.52
N GLN A 317 -21.22 8.50 -21.70
CA GLN A 317 -22.12 7.37 -21.89
C GLN A 317 -21.34 6.07 -22.10
N TYR A 318 -21.70 5.04 -21.33
CA TYR A 318 -21.13 3.69 -21.43
C TYR A 318 -22.24 2.68 -21.74
N ASN A 319 -21.95 1.78 -22.68
CA ASN A 319 -22.72 0.55 -22.84
C ASN A 319 -22.20 -0.45 -21.80
N VAL A 320 -23.02 -0.77 -20.80
CA VAL A 320 -22.61 -1.58 -19.65
C VAL A 320 -23.45 -2.84 -19.52
N SER A 321 -22.81 -3.92 -19.08
CA SER A 321 -23.49 -5.09 -18.55
C SER A 321 -23.58 -4.96 -17.03
N GLU A 322 -24.79 -5.13 -16.49
CA GLU A 322 -25.05 -5.11 -15.05
C GLU A 322 -24.91 -6.53 -14.49
N TYR A 323 -24.11 -6.66 -13.43
CA TYR A 323 -23.89 -7.90 -12.69
C TYR A 323 -24.23 -7.71 -11.21
N GLN A 324 -24.92 -8.67 -10.60
CA GLN A 324 -25.30 -8.62 -9.19
C GLN A 324 -24.74 -9.80 -8.39
N GLY A 325 -24.15 -9.47 -7.25
CA GLY A 325 -23.60 -10.41 -6.27
C GLY A 325 -24.21 -10.15 -4.88
N LYS A 326 -24.16 -11.16 -4.01
CA LYS A 326 -24.65 -11.07 -2.62
C LYS A 326 -23.61 -11.62 -1.66
N ILE A 327 -23.41 -10.92 -0.55
CA ILE A 327 -22.63 -11.42 0.59
C ILE A 327 -23.62 -11.99 1.60
N VAL A 328 -23.50 -13.28 1.89
CA VAL A 328 -24.36 -14.00 2.82
C VAL A 328 -23.56 -14.39 4.06
N ARG A 329 -24.08 -14.09 5.24
CA ARG A 329 -23.52 -14.53 6.54
C ARG A 329 -24.62 -15.24 7.32
N ALA A 330 -24.37 -16.48 7.76
CA ALA A 330 -25.34 -17.29 8.49
C ALA A 330 -26.74 -17.33 7.81
N ASN A 331 -26.77 -17.54 6.49
CA ASN A 331 -27.98 -17.54 5.64
C ASN A 331 -28.76 -16.22 5.55
N VAL A 332 -28.22 -15.11 6.08
CA VAL A 332 -28.79 -13.77 5.92
C VAL A 332 -27.98 -13.00 4.89
N THR A 333 -28.65 -12.36 3.92
CA THR A 333 -27.97 -11.43 3.00
C THR A 333 -27.54 -10.21 3.81
N PHE A 334 -26.23 -10.02 3.94
CA PHE A 334 -25.60 -8.93 4.67
C PHE A 334 -25.42 -7.70 3.78
N ALA A 335 -25.05 -7.93 2.52
CA ALA A 335 -24.83 -6.87 1.53
C ALA A 335 -25.12 -7.37 0.12
N LYS A 336 -25.44 -6.44 -0.77
CA LYS A 336 -25.57 -6.62 -2.21
C LYS A 336 -24.50 -5.78 -2.91
N ILE A 337 -23.91 -6.34 -3.95
CA ILE A 337 -22.94 -5.66 -4.81
C ILE A 337 -23.49 -5.62 -6.23
N VAL A 338 -23.46 -4.46 -6.87
CA VAL A 338 -23.81 -4.28 -8.28
C VAL A 338 -22.58 -3.75 -9.01
N LEU A 339 -22.16 -4.45 -10.06
CA LEU A 339 -21.07 -4.03 -10.94
C LEU A 339 -21.64 -3.64 -12.30
N TYR A 340 -21.21 -2.49 -12.82
CA TYR A 340 -21.46 -2.08 -14.19
C TYR A 340 -20.17 -2.20 -14.98
N VAL A 341 -20.16 -3.09 -15.96
CA VAL A 341 -18.96 -3.49 -16.69
C VAL A 341 -19.06 -3.05 -18.14
N SER A 342 -18.06 -2.33 -18.63
CA SER A 342 -17.91 -1.95 -20.03
C SER A 342 -16.59 -2.52 -20.57
N LYS A 343 -16.67 -3.42 -21.56
CA LYS A 343 -15.50 -4.06 -22.19
C LYS A 343 -14.55 -4.71 -21.18
N GLY A 344 -15.08 -5.46 -20.21
CA GLY A 344 -14.30 -6.10 -19.15
C GLY A 344 -13.77 -5.16 -18.05
N MET A 345 -14.03 -3.85 -18.12
CA MET A 345 -13.64 -2.88 -17.08
C MET A 345 -14.86 -2.46 -16.24
N ILE A 346 -14.73 -2.44 -14.93
CA ILE A 346 -15.76 -1.96 -14.01
C ILE A 346 -15.80 -0.44 -14.07
N VAL A 347 -16.89 0.14 -14.58
CA VAL A 347 -17.07 1.60 -14.66
C VAL A 347 -17.87 2.16 -13.48
N GLU A 348 -18.63 1.31 -12.78
CA GLU A 348 -19.24 1.64 -11.49
C GLU A 348 -19.38 0.38 -10.63
N GLU A 349 -19.10 0.52 -9.33
CA GLU A 349 -19.40 -0.46 -8.29
C GLU A 349 -20.37 0.17 -7.28
N ASP A 350 -21.45 -0.52 -6.92
CA ASP A 350 -22.39 -0.13 -5.87
C ASP A 350 -22.44 -1.23 -4.80
N TYR A 351 -21.83 -0.96 -3.64
CA TYR A 351 -21.84 -1.82 -2.48
C TYR A 351 -22.85 -1.29 -1.47
N ASN A 352 -23.93 -2.04 -1.26
CA ASN A 352 -25.02 -1.64 -0.38
C ASN A 352 -25.27 -2.70 0.69
N GLN A 353 -25.19 -2.29 1.96
CA GLN A 353 -25.59 -3.15 3.08
C GLN A 353 -27.12 -3.26 3.13
N THR A 354 -27.63 -4.41 3.59
CA THR A 354 -29.09 -4.64 3.70
C THR A 354 -29.79 -3.54 4.52
N PHE A 355 -29.08 -2.96 5.49
CA PHE A 355 -29.42 -1.70 6.12
C PHE A 355 -28.36 -0.66 5.72
N PRO A 356 -28.66 0.27 4.81
CA PRO A 356 -27.69 1.26 4.34
C PRO A 356 -27.09 2.01 5.53
N SER A 357 -25.77 2.07 5.55
CA SER A 357 -24.97 2.67 6.62
C SER A 357 -23.79 3.40 5.99
N GLN A 358 -23.00 4.11 6.80
CA GLN A 358 -21.77 4.76 6.32
C GLN A 358 -20.75 3.78 5.69
N SER A 359 -20.93 2.48 5.87
CA SER A 359 -20.13 1.44 5.22
C SER A 359 -20.63 1.04 3.82
N SER A 360 -21.79 1.57 3.38
CA SER A 360 -22.26 1.44 1.99
C SER A 360 -21.56 2.49 1.14
N TYR A 361 -21.07 2.09 -0.03
CA TYR A 361 -20.29 2.97 -0.88
C TYR A 361 -20.54 2.70 -2.37
N LYS A 362 -20.24 3.69 -3.18
CA LYS A 362 -20.27 3.61 -4.63
C LYS A 362 -18.96 4.13 -5.20
N LEU A 363 -18.34 3.35 -6.08
CA LEU A 363 -17.16 3.78 -6.84
C LEU A 363 -17.58 4.09 -8.26
N VAL A 364 -17.21 5.28 -8.75
CA VAL A 364 -17.58 5.76 -10.09
C VAL A 364 -16.30 6.07 -10.86
N PHE A 365 -16.12 5.42 -12.01
CA PHE A 365 -14.91 5.58 -12.82
C PHE A 365 -14.76 7.02 -13.33
N LEU A 366 -13.57 7.59 -13.17
CA LEU A 366 -13.23 8.93 -13.64
C LEU A 366 -12.33 8.87 -14.87
N SER A 367 -11.16 8.25 -14.74
CA SER A 367 -10.12 8.30 -15.77
C SER A 367 -9.10 7.17 -15.66
N ASN A 368 -8.49 6.86 -16.81
CA ASN A 368 -7.32 5.98 -16.94
C ASN A 368 -6.04 6.80 -16.82
N THR A 369 -5.85 7.47 -15.69
CA THR A 369 -4.70 8.33 -15.44
C THR A 369 -3.97 7.88 -14.19
N TYR A 370 -2.68 8.16 -14.16
CA TYR A 370 -1.87 7.99 -12.97
C TYR A 370 -1.70 9.34 -12.27
N ILE A 371 -1.97 9.37 -10.97
CA ILE A 371 -1.77 10.55 -10.16
C ILE A 371 -0.33 10.50 -9.62
N ASN A 372 0.49 11.48 -10.00
CA ASN A 372 1.86 11.53 -9.53
C ASN A 372 1.88 11.70 -8.00
N PRO A 373 2.52 10.79 -7.25
CA PRO A 373 2.50 10.77 -5.78
C PRO A 373 3.13 12.00 -5.13
N ASN A 374 3.95 12.74 -5.86
CA ASN A 374 4.58 13.97 -5.38
C ASN A 374 3.66 15.20 -5.51
N VAL A 375 2.46 15.04 -6.09
CA VAL A 375 1.49 16.13 -6.22
C VAL A 375 0.74 16.29 -4.92
N HIS A 376 0.65 17.52 -4.44
CA HIS A 376 -0.27 17.93 -3.39
C HIS A 376 -1.56 18.42 -4.05
N TYR A 377 -2.73 17.98 -3.56
CA TYR A 377 -4.04 18.34 -4.09
C TYR A 377 -4.23 18.04 -5.60
N PRO A 378 -4.20 16.76 -6.02
CA PRO A 378 -4.45 16.45 -7.42
C PRO A 378 -5.84 16.93 -7.85
N ILE A 379 -5.89 17.61 -8.98
CA ILE A 379 -7.17 18.00 -9.60
C ILE A 379 -7.70 16.79 -10.35
N VAL A 380 -8.52 16.00 -9.67
CA VAL A 380 -9.06 14.73 -10.19
C VAL A 380 -10.33 14.94 -11.03
N THR A 381 -11.08 15.99 -10.70
CA THR A 381 -12.26 16.43 -11.45
C THR A 381 -12.08 17.88 -11.84
N SER A 382 -12.25 18.18 -13.13
CA SER A 382 -12.48 19.57 -13.56
C SER A 382 -13.87 19.97 -13.11
N TYR A 383 -14.01 21.11 -12.43
CA TYR A 383 -15.31 21.63 -12.03
C TYR A 383 -16.19 21.83 -13.29
N TYR A 384 -17.20 20.98 -13.46
CA TYR A 384 -18.08 21.01 -14.65
C TYR A 384 -19.05 22.18 -14.67
N ASN A 385 -19.20 22.88 -13.54
CA ASN A 385 -20.13 24.00 -13.41
C ASN A 385 -19.42 25.33 -13.63
N GLN A 386 -19.33 25.78 -14.89
CA GLN A 386 -18.83 27.12 -15.25
C GLN A 386 -19.76 28.26 -14.80
N THR A 387 -20.95 27.93 -14.31
CA THR A 387 -22.04 28.87 -13.98
C THR A 387 -22.12 29.26 -12.50
N LEU A 388 -21.34 28.64 -11.61
CA LEU A 388 -21.25 29.11 -10.22
C LEU A 388 -20.35 30.36 -10.16
N PRO A 389 -20.76 31.44 -9.48
CA PRO A 389 -20.01 32.70 -9.43
C PRO A 389 -18.65 32.60 -8.73
N TYR A 390 -18.37 31.47 -8.07
CA TYR A 390 -17.12 31.20 -7.39
C TYR A 390 -16.57 29.84 -7.82
N LYS A 391 -15.39 29.86 -8.44
CA LYS A 391 -14.56 28.66 -8.61
C LYS A 391 -13.93 28.35 -7.23
N PRO A 392 -13.98 27.10 -6.74
CA PRO A 392 -13.16 26.70 -5.60
C PRO A 392 -11.69 26.95 -5.96
N VAL A 393 -11.07 27.87 -5.25
CA VAL A 393 -9.65 28.20 -5.42
C VAL A 393 -8.86 27.14 -4.64
N ASN A 394 -7.75 26.65 -5.20
CA ASN A 394 -6.87 25.70 -4.52
C ASN A 394 -6.54 26.25 -3.10
N PRO A 395 -6.58 25.45 -2.02
CA PRO A 395 -6.28 25.95 -0.67
C PRO A 395 -4.98 26.77 -0.55
N SER A 396 -3.93 26.42 -1.31
CA SER A 396 -2.68 27.17 -1.37
C SER A 396 -2.84 28.55 -2.03
N GLU A 397 -3.59 28.60 -3.14
CA GLU A 397 -3.94 29.85 -3.81
C GLU A 397 -4.89 30.69 -2.94
N SER A 398 -5.84 30.06 -2.25
CA SER A 398 -6.77 30.70 -1.32
C SER A 398 -6.02 31.31 -0.12
N LEU A 399 -5.02 30.61 0.42
CA LEU A 399 -4.16 31.13 1.47
C LEU A 399 -3.33 32.31 0.97
N THR A 400 -2.78 32.22 -0.25
CA THR A 400 -2.03 33.33 -0.85
C THR A 400 -2.92 34.55 -1.07
N ILE A 401 -4.13 34.36 -1.60
CA ILE A 401 -5.12 35.42 -1.75
C ILE A 401 -5.49 36.01 -0.38
N ALA A 402 -5.75 35.19 0.63
CA ALA A 402 -6.07 35.64 1.97
C ALA A 402 -4.93 36.47 2.59
N ILE A 403 -3.68 36.03 2.43
CA ILE A 403 -2.49 36.76 2.89
C ILE A 403 -2.38 38.12 2.17
N VAL A 404 -2.51 38.13 0.84
CA VAL A 404 -2.42 39.36 0.03
C VAL A 404 -3.52 40.34 0.41
N VAL A 405 -4.77 39.90 0.52
CA VAL A 405 -5.91 40.74 0.92
C VAL A 405 -5.69 41.28 2.33
N THR A 406 -5.24 40.44 3.26
CA THR A 406 -4.96 40.87 4.64
C THR A 406 -3.85 41.91 4.68
N LEU A 407 -2.76 41.75 3.91
CA LEU A 407 -1.68 42.74 3.80
C LEU A 407 -2.16 44.06 3.19
N VAL A 408 -3.03 44.01 2.18
CA VAL A 408 -3.64 45.21 1.58
C VAL A 408 -4.52 45.93 2.60
N VAL A 409 -5.38 45.21 3.31
CA VAL A 409 -6.24 45.78 4.36
C VAL A 409 -5.41 46.39 5.49
N VAL A 410 -4.37 45.69 5.97
CA VAL A 410 -3.45 46.22 6.97
C VAL A 410 -2.70 47.45 6.44
N GLY A 411 -2.25 47.45 5.18
CA GLY A 411 -1.63 48.59 4.55
C GLY A 411 -2.55 49.81 4.49
N ILE A 412 -3.81 49.61 4.08
CA ILE A 412 -4.84 50.65 4.07
C ILE A 412 -5.10 51.18 5.48
N LEU A 413 -5.25 50.30 6.47
CA LEU A 413 -5.44 50.67 7.87
C LEU A 413 -4.25 51.46 8.42
N VAL A 414 -3.01 51.05 8.14
CA VAL A 414 -1.80 51.76 8.56
C VAL A 414 -1.72 53.14 7.92
N ILE A 415 -2.09 53.29 6.65
CA ILE A 415 -2.15 54.59 5.96
C ILE A 415 -3.24 55.48 6.56
N LEU A 416 -4.41 54.91 6.85
CA LEU A 416 -5.54 55.63 7.45
C LEU A 416 -5.28 56.03 8.91
N HIS A 417 -4.53 55.23 9.68
CA HIS A 417 -4.18 55.52 11.08
C HIS A 417 -2.99 56.47 11.24
N ARG A 418 -2.30 56.79 10.14
CA ARG A 418 -1.16 57.73 10.11
C ARG A 418 -1.59 59.14 9.67
N ARG A 419 -2.85 59.33 9.29
CA ARG A 419 -3.56 60.61 9.31
C ARG A 419 -4.29 60.73 10.65
#